data_AF-A0A5S9P8F2-F1
#
_entry.id   AF-A0A5S9P8F2-F1
#
_cell.length_a   1.000
_cell.length_b   1.000
_cell.length_c   1.000
_cell.angle_alpha   90.00
_cell.angle_beta   90.00
_cell.angle_gamma   90.00
#
_symmetry.space_group_name_H-M   'P 1'
#
loop_
_entity.id
_entity.type
_entity.pdbx_description
1 polymer ?
#
loop_
_entity_poly.entity_id
_entity_poly.type
_entity_poly.pdbx_seq_one_letter_code
_entity_poly.pdbx_strand_id
1 'polypeptide(L)'
;MRLAIVKEDPSVELRVGGTPDTVRRYIGLGAEVVVASGAGLASGIGDGEYEGAGASVVGDGAAAVKDADVVLAVRRPSAAALKGAKPGALVIAIRHSATWRRSSSQ
;
A
#
# COMPACT_ATOMS: atom_id res chain seq x y z
N MET A 1 -11.01 -9.83 1.98
CA MET A 1 -9.79 -9.30 2.63
C MET A 1 -9.32 -8.12 1.81
N ARG A 2 -9.20 -6.93 2.40
CA ARG A 2 -8.86 -5.68 1.72
C ARG A 2 -7.36 -5.41 1.81
N LEU A 3 -6.72 -5.31 0.66
CA LEU A 3 -5.29 -5.13 0.50
C LEU A 3 -5.01 -3.76 -0.11
N ALA A 4 -4.31 -2.91 0.62
CA ALA A 4 -4.00 -1.55 0.23
C ALA A 4 -2.56 -1.43 -0.27
N ILE A 5 -2.39 -0.93 -1.49
CA ILE A 5 -1.09 -0.50 -2.03
C ILE A 5 -1.01 1.02 -1.85
N VAL A 6 -0.11 1.46 -0.97
CA VAL A 6 0.07 2.88 -0.67
C VAL A 6 1.02 3.54 -1.66
N LYS A 7 0.88 4.86 -1.78
CA LYS A 7 1.81 5.69 -2.54
C LYS A 7 3.04 6.00 -1.68
N GLU A 8 4.21 5.67 -2.21
CA GLU A 8 5.49 6.04 -1.63
C GLU A 8 5.81 7.52 -1.90
N ASP A 9 6.72 8.07 -1.10
CA ASP A 9 7.27 9.40 -1.36
C ASP A 9 8.32 9.29 -2.48
N PRO A 10 8.05 9.85 -3.68
CA PRO A 10 8.92 9.71 -4.85
C PRO A 10 10.27 10.41 -4.67
N SER A 11 10.43 11.30 -3.69
CA SER A 11 11.73 11.93 -3.38
C SER A 11 12.73 10.95 -2.75
N VAL A 12 12.25 9.83 -2.19
CA VAL A 12 13.06 8.88 -1.43
C VAL A 12 12.86 7.42 -1.83
N GLU A 13 11.80 7.09 -2.58
CA GLU A 13 11.49 5.75 -3.06
C GLU A 13 10.63 5.80 -4.33
N LEU A 14 11.12 5.19 -5.41
CA LEU A 14 10.45 5.19 -6.71
C LEU A 14 9.65 3.90 -6.96
N ARG A 15 9.89 2.85 -6.16
CA ARG A 15 9.23 1.55 -6.29
C ARG A 15 7.82 1.59 -5.68
N VAL A 16 7.01 0.59 -6.05
CA VAL A 16 5.64 0.40 -5.55
C VAL A 16 5.49 -0.96 -4.87
N GLY A 17 4.59 -1.05 -3.88
CA GLY A 17 4.37 -2.25 -3.07
C GLY A 17 3.70 -3.43 -3.81
N GLY A 18 3.20 -3.21 -5.03
CA GLY A 18 2.62 -4.26 -5.87
C GLY A 18 2.45 -3.79 -7.31
N THR A 19 2.62 -4.71 -8.25
CA THR A 19 2.44 -4.48 -9.69
C THR A 19 1.09 -5.01 -10.17
N PRO A 20 0.58 -4.60 -11.35
CA PRO A 20 -0.67 -5.11 -11.91
C PRO A 20 -0.74 -6.64 -11.98
N ASP A 21 0.38 -7.33 -12.25
CA ASP A 21 0.46 -8.79 -12.23
C ASP A 21 0.19 -9.37 -10.84
N THR A 22 0.80 -8.80 -9.79
CA THR A 22 0.54 -9.23 -8.40
C THR A 22 -0.88 -8.91 -7.96
N VAL A 23 -1.43 -7.78 -8.40
CA VAL A 23 -2.81 -7.37 -8.13
C VAL A 23 -3.79 -8.40 -8.68
N ARG A 24 -3.63 -8.84 -9.93
CA ARG A 24 -4.49 -9.90 -10.52
C ARG A 24 -4.45 -11.19 -9.70
N ARG A 25 -3.27 -11.56 -9.19
CA ARG A 25 -3.12 -12.75 -8.33
C ARG A 25 -3.84 -12.59 -7.00
N TYR A 26 -3.71 -11.43 -6.35
CA TYR A 26 -4.42 -11.16 -5.09
C TYR A 26 -5.94 -11.20 -5.28
N ILE A 27 -6.44 -10.62 -6.35
CA ILE A 27 -7.87 -10.67 -6.70
C ILE A 27 -8.31 -12.10 -7.00
N GLY A 28 -7.51 -12.87 -7.74
CA GLY A 28 -7.76 -14.29 -7.99
C GLY A 28 -7.80 -15.16 -6.73
N LEU A 29 -7.14 -14.73 -5.65
CA LEU A 29 -7.20 -15.35 -4.32
C LEU A 29 -8.40 -14.86 -3.48
N GLY A 30 -9.24 -13.97 -4.01
CA GLY A 30 -10.40 -13.41 -3.33
C GLY A 30 -10.13 -12.16 -2.48
N ALA A 31 -8.98 -11.50 -2.69
CA ALA A 31 -8.70 -10.22 -2.05
C ALA A 31 -9.32 -9.05 -2.85
N GLU A 32 -9.77 -8.02 -2.12
CA GLU A 32 -10.15 -6.74 -2.69
C GLU A 32 -8.90 -5.85 -2.67
N VAL A 33 -8.38 -5.46 -3.83
CA VAL A 33 -7.17 -4.64 -3.92
C VAL A 33 -7.53 -3.19 -4.16
N VAL A 34 -6.96 -2.32 -3.32
CA VAL A 34 -7.12 -0.87 -3.39
C VAL A 34 -5.74 -0.24 -3.60
N VAL A 35 -5.62 0.69 -4.53
CA VAL A 35 -4.36 1.35 -4.88
C VAL A 35 -4.53 2.85 -4.73
N ALA A 36 -3.60 3.51 -4.04
CA ALA A 36 -3.59 4.97 -4.00
C ALA A 36 -3.24 5.53 -5.39
N SER A 37 -3.95 6.56 -5.84
CA SER A 37 -3.74 7.19 -7.13
C SER A 37 -2.31 7.72 -7.23
N GLY A 38 -1.67 7.39 -8.33
CA GLY A 38 -0.29 7.72 -8.59
C GLY A 38 0.75 6.93 -7.79
N ALA A 39 0.36 5.84 -7.11
CA ALA A 39 1.31 4.97 -6.41
C ALA A 39 2.31 4.29 -7.35
N GLY A 40 1.88 3.94 -8.57
CA GLY A 40 2.73 3.30 -9.58
C GLY A 40 3.48 4.26 -10.49
N LEU A 41 3.17 5.56 -10.51
CA LEU A 41 3.68 6.49 -11.52
C LEU A 41 5.21 6.59 -11.51
N ALA A 42 5.81 6.64 -10.33
CA ALA A 42 7.28 6.67 -10.19
C ALA A 42 7.95 5.35 -10.62
N SER A 43 7.19 4.24 -10.63
CA SER A 43 7.60 2.93 -11.15
C SER A 43 7.24 2.72 -12.63
N GLY A 44 6.69 3.73 -13.30
CA GLY A 44 6.26 3.64 -14.69
C GLY A 44 4.94 2.88 -14.91
N ILE A 45 4.13 2.70 -13.87
CA ILE A 45 2.84 1.99 -13.93
C ILE A 45 1.71 3.01 -13.75
N GLY A 46 0.84 3.13 -14.73
CA GLY A 46 -0.30 4.04 -14.70
C GLY A 46 -1.45 3.51 -13.83
N ASP A 47 -2.27 4.43 -13.31
CA ASP A 47 -3.47 4.08 -12.54
C ASP A 47 -4.42 3.17 -13.33
N GLY A 48 -4.58 3.43 -14.64
CA GLY A 48 -5.40 2.60 -15.53
C GLY A 48 -4.91 1.15 -15.69
N GLU A 49 -3.63 0.87 -15.43
CA GLU A 49 -3.12 -0.50 -15.44
C GLU A 49 -3.56 -1.28 -14.20
N TYR A 50 -3.71 -0.59 -13.06
CA TYR A 50 -4.26 -1.18 -11.84
C TYR A 50 -5.77 -1.40 -11.97
N GLU A 51 -6.50 -0.43 -12.54
CA GLU A 51 -7.93 -0.57 -12.83
C GLU A 51 -8.18 -1.72 -13.81
N GLY A 52 -7.39 -1.80 -14.89
CA GLY A 52 -7.43 -2.91 -15.84
C GLY A 52 -7.03 -4.27 -15.25
N ALA A 53 -6.33 -4.29 -14.12
CA ALA A 53 -6.06 -5.49 -13.33
C ALA A 53 -7.19 -5.85 -12.35
N GLY A 54 -8.21 -4.99 -12.21
CA GLY A 54 -9.36 -5.18 -11.32
C GLY A 54 -9.20 -4.54 -9.93
N ALA A 55 -8.15 -3.76 -9.70
CA ALA A 55 -8.02 -3.00 -8.46
C ALA A 55 -8.86 -1.72 -8.49
N SER A 56 -9.27 -1.27 -7.31
CA SER A 56 -9.90 0.03 -7.13
C SER A 56 -8.84 1.09 -6.87
N VAL A 57 -8.73 2.09 -7.76
CA VAL A 57 -7.85 3.24 -7.54
C VAL A 57 -8.59 4.31 -6.75
N VAL A 58 -7.97 4.84 -5.69
CA VAL A 58 -8.55 5.85 -4.80
C VAL A 58 -7.66 7.08 -4.71
N GLY A 59 -8.25 8.25 -4.44
CA GLY A 59 -7.57 9.55 -4.61
C GLY A 59 -6.31 9.77 -3.76
N ASP A 60 -6.21 9.19 -2.56
CA ASP A 60 -5.06 9.39 -1.67
C ASP A 60 -4.67 8.14 -0.87
N GLY A 61 -3.51 8.21 -0.21
CA GLY A 61 -3.01 7.13 0.64
C GLY A 61 -3.88 6.85 1.86
N ALA A 62 -4.56 7.88 2.40
CA ALA A 62 -5.45 7.71 3.55
C ALA A 62 -6.71 6.91 3.18
N ALA A 63 -7.29 7.17 2.01
CA ALA A 63 -8.41 6.44 1.45
C ALA A 63 -8.00 4.99 1.09
N ALA A 64 -6.77 4.77 0.63
CA ALA A 64 -6.27 3.43 0.34
C ALA A 64 -6.16 2.58 1.62
N VAL A 65 -5.63 3.17 2.69
CA VAL A 65 -5.42 2.48 3.98
C VAL A 65 -6.71 2.29 4.77
N LYS A 66 -7.75 3.09 4.49
CA LYS A 66 -9.05 2.98 5.16
C LYS A 66 -9.62 1.56 5.05
N ASP A 67 -9.91 0.98 6.20
CA ASP A 67 -10.46 -0.37 6.37
C ASP A 67 -9.57 -1.50 5.79
N ALA A 68 -8.28 -1.22 5.54
CA ALA A 68 -7.35 -2.22 5.03
C ALA A 68 -7.04 -3.29 6.08
N ASP A 69 -7.08 -4.56 5.64
CA ASP A 69 -6.61 -5.71 6.42
C ASP A 69 -5.10 -5.92 6.22
N VAL A 70 -4.59 -5.58 5.03
CA VAL A 70 -3.16 -5.66 4.69
C VAL A 70 -2.73 -4.37 4.00
N VAL A 71 -1.61 -3.80 4.43
CA VAL A 71 -0.97 -2.65 3.80
C VAL A 71 0.36 -3.10 3.19
N LEU A 72 0.47 -2.97 1.87
CA LEU A 72 1.69 -3.22 1.12
C LEU A 72 2.40 -1.90 0.85
N ALA A 73 3.64 -1.81 1.32
CA ALA A 73 4.52 -0.68 1.08
C ALA A 73 5.95 -1.17 0.86
N VAL A 74 6.77 -0.39 0.17
CA VAL A 74 8.20 -0.68 0.04
C VAL A 74 8.90 -0.22 1.30
N ARG A 75 8.72 1.05 1.68
CA ARG A 75 9.24 1.58 2.93
C ARG A 75 8.16 1.54 3.99
N ARG A 76 8.57 1.34 5.25
CA ARG A 76 7.62 1.35 6.37
C ARG A 76 6.84 2.68 6.37
N PRO A 77 5.51 2.67 6.23
CA PRO A 77 4.71 3.89 6.34
C PRO A 77 4.82 4.48 7.75
N SER A 78 4.65 5.79 7.85
CA SER A 78 4.56 6.45 9.15
C SER A 78 3.30 5.99 9.91
N ALA A 79 3.29 6.11 11.24
CA ALA A 79 2.10 5.80 12.03
C ALA A 79 0.89 6.66 11.62
N ALA A 80 1.13 7.90 11.19
CA ALA A 80 0.09 8.79 10.68
C ALA A 80 -0.51 8.29 9.36
N ALA A 81 0.32 7.73 8.46
CA ALA A 81 -0.14 7.17 7.19
C ALA A 81 -0.96 5.87 7.37
N LEU A 82 -0.78 5.17 8.50
CA LEU A 82 -1.55 3.98 8.85
C LEU A 82 -2.88 4.28 9.56
N LYS A 83 -3.19 5.55 9.81
CA LYS A 83 -4.40 5.97 10.52
C LYS A 83 -5.63 5.66 9.66
N GLY A 84 -6.42 4.67 10.09
CA GLY A 84 -7.59 4.19 9.34
C GLY A 84 -7.50 2.73 8.92
N ALA A 85 -6.34 2.09 9.06
CA ALA A 85 -6.23 0.63 8.94
C ALA A 85 -7.00 -0.05 10.07
N LYS A 86 -7.47 -1.29 9.82
CA LYS A 86 -8.18 -2.04 10.86
C LYS A 86 -7.24 -2.40 12.03
N PRO A 87 -7.77 -2.50 13.25
CA PRO A 87 -7.04 -3.11 14.35
C PRO A 87 -6.58 -4.53 13.97
N GLY A 88 -5.27 -4.80 14.09
CA GLY A 88 -4.69 -6.07 13.67
C GLY A 88 -4.30 -6.16 12.18
N ALA A 89 -4.38 -5.06 11.43
CA ALA A 89 -3.94 -5.03 10.04
C ALA A 89 -2.45 -5.37 9.90
N LEU A 90 -2.11 -6.18 8.89
CA LEU A 90 -0.74 -6.57 8.59
C LEU A 90 -0.07 -5.49 7.73
N VAL A 91 1.07 -4.99 8.18
CA VAL A 91 1.90 -4.07 7.38
C VAL A 91 3.09 -4.85 6.85
N ILE A 92 3.13 -5.07 5.53
CA ILE A 92 4.24 -5.72 4.84
C ILE A 92 5.08 -4.63 4.18
N ALA A 93 6.25 -4.37 4.75
CA ALA A 93 7.19 -3.36 4.24
C ALA A 93 8.63 -3.67 4.68
N ILE A 94 9.60 -3.11 3.94
CA ILE A 94 11.01 -3.21 4.29
C ILE A 94 11.30 -2.27 5.47
N ARG A 95 11.87 -2.83 6.55
CA ARG A 95 12.32 -2.09 7.72
C ARG A 95 13.83 -2.11 7.78
N HIS A 96 14.45 -0.93 7.75
CA HIS A 96 15.87 -0.78 8.07
C HIS A 96 16.07 -0.80 9.60
N SER A 97 17.07 -1.55 10.08
CA SER A 97 17.29 -1.82 11.51
C SER A 97 17.91 -0.67 12.31
N ALA A 98 18.47 0.36 11.65
CA ALA A 98 19.28 1.39 12.30
C ALA A 98 18.52 2.46 13.12
N THR A 99 17.20 2.55 13.03
CA THR A 99 16.39 3.60 13.71
C THR A 99 15.30 3.04 14.63
N TRP A 100 15.44 1.79 15.07
CA TRP A 100 14.43 1.16 15.91
C TRP A 100 14.50 1.64 17.38
N ARG A 101 13.63 2.58 17.74
CA ARG A 101 13.13 2.74 19.11
C ARG A 101 11.75 2.09 19.15
N ARG A 102 11.51 1.17 20.10
CA ARG A 102 10.17 0.61 20.35
C ARG A 102 9.20 1.78 20.53
N SER A 103 8.31 2.04 19.57
CA SER A 103 7.10 2.81 19.84
C SER A 103 6.11 1.87 20.55
N SER A 104 6.45 1.49 21.78
CA SER A 104 5.51 0.94 22.74
C SER A 104 4.87 2.13 23.43
N SER A 105 3.82 2.70 22.83
CA SER A 105 2.84 3.56 23.50
C SER A 105 1.64 3.80 22.59
N GLN A 106 0.55 3.12 22.96
CA GLN A 106 -0.87 3.35 22.67
C GLN A 106 -1.39 3.03 21.28
#